data_AF-A0A829PQW4-F1
#
_entry.id   AF-A0A829PQW4-F1
#
_cell.length_a   1.000
_cell.length_b   1.000
_cell.length_c   1.000
_cell.angle_alpha   90.00
_cell.angle_beta   90.00
_cell.angle_gamma   90.00
#
_symmetry.space_group_name_H-M   'P 1'
#
loop_
_entity.id
_entity.type
_entity.pdbx_description
1 polymer ?
#
loop_
_entity_poly.entity_id
_entity_poly.type
_entity_poly.pdbx_seq_one_letter_code
_entity_poly.pdbx_strand_id
1 'polypeptide(L)'
;MKTYVVDGSRVRTRADFFTELGRAVNGPGGYFGSNLDALVDCLRGGFGTPEDEPFRFVVQDATRIKSAVGKKDWDAIEEIFDEAGVPLTTRTATGDRERS
;
A
#
# COMPACT_ATOMS: atom_id res chain seq x y z
N MET A 1 -7.53 -13.31 8.17
CA MET A 1 -6.52 -12.51 7.44
C MET A 1 -6.82 -11.02 7.57
N LYS A 2 -5.98 -10.29 8.29
CA LYS A 2 -6.06 -8.83 8.47
C LYS A 2 -5.91 -8.12 7.12
N THR A 3 -6.61 -7.00 6.93
CA THR A 3 -6.58 -6.22 5.69
C THR A 3 -6.19 -4.78 5.98
N TYR A 4 -5.13 -4.32 5.34
CA TYR A 4 -4.70 -2.94 5.37
C TYR A 4 -5.18 -2.23 4.10
N VAL A 5 -5.86 -1.10 4.26
CA VAL A 5 -6.40 -0.34 3.13
C VAL A 5 -5.56 0.92 2.94
N VAL A 6 -4.96 1.04 1.75
CA VAL A 6 -4.18 2.21 1.35
C VAL A 6 -5.09 3.14 0.53
N ASP A 7 -5.28 4.36 1.03
CA ASP A 7 -6.12 5.37 0.38
C ASP A 7 -5.31 6.15 -0.68
N GLY A 8 -5.40 5.72 -1.93
CA GLY A 8 -4.72 6.37 -3.05
C GLY A 8 -5.21 7.78 -3.35
N SER A 9 -6.37 8.21 -2.84
CA SER A 9 -6.86 9.57 -3.06
C SER A 9 -5.94 10.64 -2.45
N ARG A 10 -5.21 10.28 -1.40
CA ARG A 10 -4.24 11.09 -0.65
C ARG A 10 -2.83 11.07 -1.24
N VAL A 11 -2.58 10.21 -2.22
CA VAL A 11 -1.25 10.06 -2.81
C VAL A 11 -1.09 11.05 -3.98
N ARG A 12 -0.07 11.92 -3.90
CA ARG A 12 0.33 12.86 -4.96
C ARG A 12 1.77 12.66 -5.38
N THR A 13 2.58 12.14 -4.49
CA THR A 13 4.00 11.85 -4.69
C THR A 13 4.34 10.44 -4.23
N ARG A 14 5.53 9.97 -4.60
CA ARG A 14 6.10 8.73 -4.08
C ARG A 14 6.21 8.72 -2.55
N ALA A 15 6.54 9.86 -1.92
CA ALA A 15 6.63 9.95 -0.47
C ALA A 15 5.26 9.80 0.21
N ASP A 16 4.20 10.31 -0.42
CA ASP A 16 2.83 10.16 0.10
C ASP A 16 2.39 8.69 0.10
N PHE A 17 2.83 7.90 -0.89
CA PHE A 17 2.53 6.46 -0.92
C PHE A 17 3.06 5.74 0.33
N PHE A 18 4.32 5.96 0.68
CA PHE A 18 4.92 5.38 1.89
C PHE A 18 4.27 5.91 3.17
N THR A 19 3.88 7.19 3.19
CA THR A 19 3.13 7.77 4.29
C THR A 19 1.77 7.10 4.47
N GLU A 20 1.06 6.80 3.37
CA GLU A 20 -0.25 6.15 3.41
C GLU A 20 -0.16 4.65 3.72
N LEU A 21 0.94 3.97 3.38
CA LEU A 21 1.24 2.63 3.89
C LEU A 21 1.39 2.65 5.43
N GLY A 22 2.19 3.58 5.94
CA GLY A 22 2.37 3.79 7.37
C GLY A 22 1.05 4.10 8.09
N ARG A 23 0.22 4.95 7.48
CA ARG A 23 -1.13 5.23 7.98
C ARG A 23 -2.01 4.00 8.04
N ALA A 24 -2.02 3.19 6.97
CA ALA A 24 -2.85 2.00 6.89
C ALA A 24 -2.49 0.99 7.99
N VAL A 25 -1.21 0.80 8.26
CA VAL A 25 -0.72 -0.20 9.22
C VAL A 25 -0.79 0.30 10.67
N ASN A 26 -0.29 1.51 10.92
CA ASN A 26 0.02 2.02 12.25
C ASN A 26 -0.76 3.30 12.64
N GLY A 27 -1.73 3.71 11.82
CA GLY A 27 -2.55 4.90 12.09
C GLY A 27 -1.87 6.23 11.71
N PRO A 28 -2.52 7.38 11.97
CA PRO A 28 -2.03 8.69 11.53
C PRO A 28 -0.57 8.96 11.96
N GLY A 29 0.31 9.27 11.00
CA GLY A 29 1.74 9.48 11.25
C GLY A 29 2.55 8.19 11.48
N GLY A 30 1.93 7.02 11.31
CA GLY A 30 2.58 5.72 11.41
C GLY A 30 3.63 5.48 10.34
N TYR A 31 4.56 4.59 10.62
CA TYR A 31 5.65 4.20 9.74
C TYR A 31 5.41 2.81 9.16
N PHE A 32 5.68 2.62 7.87
CA PHE A 32 5.76 1.31 7.23
C PHE A 32 6.68 1.39 6.00
N GLY A 33 7.91 1.84 6.24
CA GLY A 33 8.90 2.11 5.20
C GLY A 33 8.83 3.53 4.64
N SER A 34 9.94 4.01 4.08
CA SER A 34 10.05 5.32 3.40
C SER A 34 10.65 5.22 1.99
N ASN A 35 10.99 4.01 1.56
CA ASN A 35 11.54 3.64 0.26
C ASN A 35 11.31 2.12 0.02
N LEU A 36 11.76 1.59 -1.11
CA LEU A 36 11.56 0.18 -1.48
C LEU A 36 12.32 -0.80 -0.57
N ASP A 37 13.56 -0.49 -0.19
CA ASP A 37 14.35 -1.35 0.70
C ASP A 37 13.69 -1.45 2.08
N ALA A 38 13.25 -0.31 2.62
CA ALA A 38 12.53 -0.26 3.90
C ALA A 38 11.17 -0.96 3.83
N LEU A 39 10.51 -0.98 2.66
CA LEU A 39 9.27 -1.73 2.46
C LEU A 39 9.53 -3.25 2.53
N VAL A 40 10.62 -3.74 1.94
CA VAL A 40 11.03 -5.16 2.06
C VAL A 40 11.20 -5.53 3.54
N ASP A 41 11.90 -4.71 4.32
CA ASP A 41 12.09 -4.95 5.75
C ASP A 41 10.77 -4.93 6.52
N CYS A 42 9.87 -3.99 6.19
CA CYS A 42 8.57 -3.89 6.87
C CYS A 42 7.65 -5.08 6.59
N LEU A 43 7.69 -5.65 5.38
CA LEU A 43 6.86 -6.79 5.01
C LEU A 43 7.31 -8.10 5.66
N ARG A 44 8.57 -8.20 6.12
CA ARG A 44 9.08 -9.35 6.87
C ARG A 44 8.53 -9.45 8.30
N GLY A 45 7.81 -8.44 8.79
CA GLY A 45 7.17 -8.45 10.11
C GLY A 45 7.85 -7.54 11.14
N GLY A 46 7.21 -7.34 12.29
CA GLY A 46 7.73 -6.51 13.39
C GLY A 46 7.46 -5.00 13.28
N PHE A 47 6.74 -4.57 12.23
CA PHE A 47 6.42 -3.15 11.97
C PHE A 47 4.91 -2.85 12.01
N GLY A 48 4.17 -3.56 12.87
CA GLY A 48 2.71 -3.37 13.07
C GLY A 48 1.82 -4.32 12.25
N THR A 49 2.42 -5.21 11.47
CA THR A 49 1.77 -6.38 10.88
C THR A 49 1.70 -7.55 11.89
N PRO A 50 0.72 -8.46 11.77
CA PRO A 50 0.70 -9.68 12.58
C PRO A 50 1.96 -10.53 12.34
N GLU A 51 2.48 -11.18 13.40
CA GLU A 51 3.68 -12.03 13.32
C GLU A 51 3.32 -13.46 12.85
N ASP A 52 2.25 -14.04 13.39
CA ASP A 52 1.90 -15.46 13.19
C ASP A 52 0.63 -15.66 12.36
N GLU A 53 0.12 -14.61 11.70
CA GLU A 53 -1.10 -14.68 10.92
C GLU A 53 -0.98 -13.99 9.55
N PRO A 54 -1.61 -14.55 8.50
CA PRO A 54 -1.59 -13.92 7.18
C PRO A 54 -2.33 -12.57 7.18
N PHE A 55 -1.79 -11.62 6.44
CA PHE A 55 -2.36 -10.29 6.18
C PHE A 55 -2.27 -9.94 4.69
N ARG A 56 -3.03 -8.92 4.27
CA ARG A 56 -3.02 -8.42 2.89
C ARG A 56 -3.16 -6.90 2.82
N PHE A 57 -2.82 -6.36 1.66
CA PHE A 57 -3.04 -4.95 1.31
C PHE A 57 -4.06 -4.79 0.19
N VAL A 58 -4.88 -3.74 0.32
CA VAL A 58 -5.83 -3.30 -0.69
C VAL A 58 -5.56 -1.84 -1.01
N VAL A 59 -5.17 -1.55 -2.24
CA VAL A 59 -4.96 -0.20 -2.74
C VAL A 59 -6.24 0.32 -3.37
N GLN A 60 -6.81 1.38 -2.80
CA GLN A 60 -7.93 2.12 -3.40
C GLN A 60 -7.41 3.24 -4.29
N ASP A 61 -8.10 3.52 -5.40
CA ASP A 61 -7.69 4.53 -6.39
C ASP A 61 -6.24 4.31 -6.87
N ALA A 62 -5.93 3.06 -7.24
CA ALA A 62 -4.59 2.63 -7.64
C ALA A 62 -4.04 3.45 -8.81
N THR A 63 -4.89 4.01 -9.67
CA THR A 63 -4.47 4.90 -10.76
C THR A 63 -3.65 6.09 -10.24
N ARG A 64 -4.08 6.72 -9.13
CA ARG A 64 -3.34 7.83 -8.53
C ARG A 64 -1.98 7.40 -7.99
N ILE A 65 -1.94 6.24 -7.34
CA ILE A 65 -0.68 5.69 -6.80
C ILE A 65 0.29 5.38 -7.94
N LYS A 66 -0.17 4.65 -8.97
CA LYS A 66 0.64 4.31 -10.16
C LYS A 66 1.19 5.56 -10.84
N SER A 67 0.37 6.61 -10.98
CA SER A 67 0.84 7.89 -11.53
C SER A 67 1.86 8.60 -10.64
N ALA A 68 1.69 8.55 -9.31
CA ALA A 68 2.55 9.25 -8.36
C ALA A 68 3.92 8.58 -8.15
N VAL A 69 3.97 7.25 -8.15
CA VAL A 69 5.23 6.47 -8.00
C VAL A 69 5.91 6.22 -9.33
N GLY A 70 5.14 6.16 -10.42
CA GLY A 70 5.63 5.83 -11.77
C GLY A 70 5.69 4.32 -12.03
N LYS A 71 5.67 3.93 -13.31
CA LYS A 71 5.57 2.51 -13.72
C LYS A 71 6.68 1.64 -13.11
N LYS A 72 7.94 2.08 -13.19
CA LYS A 72 9.09 1.32 -12.70
C LYS A 72 8.96 0.97 -11.21
N ASP A 73 8.62 1.97 -10.39
CA ASP A 73 8.48 1.77 -8.96
C ASP A 73 7.23 0.95 -8.63
N TRP A 74 6.15 1.11 -9.40
CA TRP A 74 4.95 0.28 -9.23
C TRP A 74 5.23 -1.20 -9.51
N ASP A 75 5.94 -1.50 -10.61
CA ASP A 75 6.34 -2.87 -10.94
C ASP A 75 7.20 -3.48 -9.81
N ALA A 76 8.15 -2.71 -9.27
CA ALA A 76 8.99 -3.14 -8.14
C ALA A 76 8.18 -3.33 -6.84
N ILE A 77 7.17 -2.49 -6.59
CA ILE A 77 6.27 -2.67 -5.45
C ILE A 77 5.51 -4.00 -5.59
N GLU A 78 4.92 -4.29 -6.76
CA GLU A 78 4.21 -5.55 -6.99
C GLU A 78 5.14 -6.77 -6.78
N GLU A 79 6.36 -6.71 -7.28
CA GLU A 79 7.39 -7.74 -7.07
C GLU A 79 7.73 -7.94 -5.59
N ILE A 80 7.99 -6.86 -4.85
CA ILE A 80 8.29 -6.92 -3.40
C ILE A 80 7.15 -7.57 -2.61
N PHE A 81 5.90 -7.26 -2.93
CA PHE A 81 4.74 -7.87 -2.27
C PHE A 81 4.60 -9.37 -2.61
N ASP A 82 4.86 -9.74 -3.87
CA ASP A 82 4.84 -11.14 -4.33
C ASP A 82 5.94 -11.96 -3.65
N GLU A 83 7.19 -11.46 -3.62
CA GLU A 83 8.32 -12.11 -2.94
C GLU A 83 8.10 -12.27 -1.43
N ALA A 84 7.44 -11.29 -0.80
CA ALA A 84 7.07 -11.38 0.61
C ALA A 84 5.89 -12.35 0.88
N GLY A 85 5.22 -12.86 -0.17
CA GLY A 85 4.02 -13.66 -0.04
C GLY A 85 2.83 -12.89 0.54
N VAL A 86 2.83 -11.56 0.44
CA VAL A 86 1.79 -10.68 0.97
C VAL A 86 0.88 -10.23 -0.18
N PRO A 87 -0.39 -10.64 -0.22
CA PRO A 87 -1.27 -10.25 -1.32
C PRO A 87 -1.48 -8.73 -1.41
N LEU A 88 -1.19 -8.17 -2.59
CA LEU A 88 -1.50 -6.79 -2.95
C LEU A 88 -2.60 -6.77 -4.00
N THR A 89 -3.75 -6.20 -3.66
CA THR A 89 -4.88 -6.07 -4.60
C THR A 89 -5.20 -4.61 -4.86
N THR A 90 -5.54 -4.30 -6.11
CA THR A 90 -5.95 -2.95 -6.49
C THR A 90 -7.46 -2.88 -6.68
N ARG A 91 -8.05 -1.77 -6.28
CA ARG A 91 -9.42 -1.38 -6.63
C ARG A 91 -9.33 -0.09 -7.42
N THR A 92 -9.86 -0.11 -8.63
CA THR A 92 -10.17 1.12 -9.35
C THR A 92 -11.26 1.85 -8.59
N ALA A 93 -11.21 3.19 -8.60
CA ALA A 93 -12.36 3.96 -8.18
C ALA A 93 -13.53 3.55 -9.08
N THR A 94 -14.61 3.03 -8.48
CA THR A 94 -15.87 2.83 -9.21
C THR A 94 -16.34 4.20 -9.64
N GLY A 95 -16.05 4.58 -10.88
CA GLY A 95 -16.79 5.63 -11.55
C GLY A 95 -18.23 5.15 -11.74
N ASP A 96 -19.19 5.99 -11.38
CA ASP A 96 -20.61 5.96 -11.74
C ASP A 96 -21.61 5.14 -10.87
N ARG A 97 -22.22 5.87 -9.90
CA ARG A 97 -23.67 6.23 -9.82
C ARG A 97 -24.27 6.05 -8.42
N GLU A 98 -24.35 7.15 -7.68
CA GLU A 98 -25.64 7.59 -7.15
C GLU A 98 -25.81 9.05 -7.54
N ARG A 99 -26.57 9.27 -8.63
CA ARG A 99 -27.29 10.53 -8.79
C ARG A 99 -28.44 10.51 -7.79
N SER A 100 -28.56 11.55 -6.99
CA SER A 100 -29.83 12.07 -6.48
C SER A 100 -29.69 13.57 -6.33
#